data_AF-A0A0P8BZM0-F1
#
_entry.id   AF-A0A0P8BZM0-F1
#
_cell.length_a   1.000
_cell.length_b   1.000
_cell.length_c   1.000
_cell.angle_alpha   90.00
_cell.angle_beta   90.00
_cell.angle_gamma   90.00
#
_symmetry.space_group_name_H-M   'P 1'
#
loop_
_entity.id
_entity.type
_entity.pdbx_description
1 polymer ?
#
loop_
_entity_poly.entity_id
_entity_poly.type
_entity_poly.pdbx_seq_one_letter_code
_entity_poly.pdbx_strand_id
1 'polypeptide(L)'
;MKIPLPKVESYLRSVVISVQLRYPEFKIFVATDSQEVLLSFENKFPNVISISKWFSASGQRLHQNPQECQDLVQNGIEALMDLYLLAACDSLIFASRSSFSFLASLLMTNPNHRCYDIDRNKSLIKQVELKLKRILGR
;
A
#
# COMPACT_ATOMS: atom_id res chain seq x y z
N MET A 1 -14.03 1.44 -2.61
CA MET A 1 -13.84 1.40 -4.08
C MET A 1 -12.66 0.49 -4.37
N LYS A 2 -12.73 -0.42 -5.36
CA LYS A 2 -11.63 -1.37 -5.63
C LYS A 2 -10.46 -0.66 -6.34
N ILE A 3 -9.23 -1.03 -5.99
CA ILE A 3 -8.00 -0.55 -6.63
C ILE A 3 -7.79 -1.31 -7.96
N PRO A 4 -7.42 -0.66 -9.08
CA PRO A 4 -7.21 -1.34 -10.34
C PRO A 4 -5.89 -2.12 -10.33
N LEU A 5 -5.96 -3.41 -9.99
CA LEU A 5 -4.80 -4.31 -9.88
C LEU A 5 -3.89 -4.31 -11.11
N PRO A 6 -4.38 -4.33 -12.37
CA PRO A 6 -3.49 -4.30 -13.54
C PRO A 6 -2.57 -3.07 -13.58
N LYS A 7 -3.05 -1.93 -13.06
CA LYS A 7 -2.25 -0.71 -12.97
C LYS A 7 -1.17 -0.83 -11.91
N VAL A 8 -1.52 -1.37 -10.74
CA VAL A 8 -0.55 -1.65 -9.66
C VAL A 8 0.54 -2.61 -10.15
N GLU A 9 0.14 -3.70 -10.81
CA GLU A 9 1.06 -4.70 -11.36
C GLU A 9 2.00 -4.09 -12.40
N SER A 10 1.49 -3.24 -13.30
CA SER A 10 2.32 -2.55 -14.30
C SER A 10 3.37 -1.64 -13.65
N TYR A 11 2.98 -0.83 -12.65
CA TYR A 11 3.93 0.00 -11.90
C TYR A 11 4.97 -0.84 -11.17
N LEU A 12 4.53 -1.93 -10.50
CA LEU A 12 5.42 -2.81 -9.76
C LEU A 12 6.45 -3.46 -10.68
N ARG A 13 6.06 -3.93 -11.87
CA ARG A 13 7.02 -4.47 -12.86
C ARG A 13 8.10 -3.46 -13.20
N SER A 14 7.72 -2.21 -13.48
CA SER A 14 8.69 -1.14 -13.78
C SER A 14 9.64 -0.87 -12.61
N VAL A 15 9.12 -0.84 -11.38
CA VAL A 15 9.93 -0.62 -10.18
C VAL A 15 10.89 -1.78 -9.95
N VAL A 16 10.42 -3.03 -10.01
CA VAL A 16 11.22 -4.24 -9.82
C VAL A 16 12.39 -4.29 -10.80
N ILE A 17 12.15 -4.02 -12.08
CA ILE A 17 13.22 -3.96 -13.10
C ILE A 17 14.32 -2.97 -12.70
N SER A 18 13.93 -1.81 -12.14
CA SER A 18 14.87 -0.76 -11.73
C SER A 18 15.59 -1.02 -10.40
N VAL A 19 15.00 -1.84 -9.52
CA VAL A 19 15.49 -2.14 -8.17
C VAL A 19 16.37 -3.38 -8.18
N GLN A 20 15.97 -4.44 -8.88
CA GLN A 20 16.65 -5.74 -8.85
C GLN A 20 18.13 -5.67 -9.28
N LEU A 21 18.47 -4.75 -10.19
CA LEU A 21 19.86 -4.56 -10.66
C LEU A 21 20.75 -3.88 -9.60
N ARG A 22 20.16 -3.11 -8.70
CA ARG A 22 20.87 -2.31 -7.69
C ARG A 22 20.83 -2.92 -6.30
N TYR A 23 19.77 -3.67 -6.00
CA TYR A 23 19.51 -4.24 -4.68
C TYR A 23 19.07 -5.70 -4.87
N PRO A 24 20.00 -6.66 -4.90
CA PRO A 24 19.68 -8.08 -5.15
C PRO A 24 18.78 -8.68 -4.06
N GLU A 25 18.89 -8.18 -2.81
CA GLU A 25 18.12 -8.65 -1.65
C GLU A 25 16.80 -7.89 -1.41
N PHE A 26 16.27 -7.20 -2.44
CA PHE A 26 15.03 -6.43 -2.29
C PHE A 26 13.84 -7.33 -1.90
N LYS A 27 12.91 -6.76 -1.13
CA LYS A 27 11.63 -7.38 -0.77
C LYS A 27 10.48 -6.55 -1.29
N ILE A 28 9.36 -7.20 -1.61
CA ILE A 28 8.11 -6.55 -1.99
C ILE A 28 7.11 -6.78 -0.86
N PHE A 29 6.86 -5.75 -0.05
CA PHE A 29 5.82 -5.82 0.98
C PHE A 29 4.44 -5.54 0.37
N VAL A 30 3.49 -6.47 0.58
CA VAL A 30 2.11 -6.35 0.08
C VAL A 30 1.15 -6.27 1.26
N ALA A 31 0.51 -5.11 1.41
CA ALA A 31 -0.62 -4.91 2.31
C ALA A 31 -1.94 -4.97 1.53
N THR A 32 -2.72 -6.03 1.74
CA THR A 32 -4.01 -6.24 1.07
C THR A 32 -5.03 -6.88 2.00
N ASP A 33 -6.31 -6.63 1.77
CA ASP A 33 -7.42 -7.29 2.45
C ASP A 33 -7.92 -8.55 1.73
N SER A 34 -7.26 -8.92 0.62
CA SER A 34 -7.64 -10.06 -0.21
C SER A 34 -6.51 -11.08 -0.26
N GLN A 35 -6.78 -12.28 0.27
CA GLN A 35 -5.85 -13.41 0.19
C GLN A 35 -5.55 -13.79 -1.27
N GLU A 36 -6.56 -13.73 -2.14
CA GLU A 36 -6.41 -13.99 -3.57
C GLU A 36 -5.42 -13.03 -4.22
N VAL A 37 -5.46 -11.74 -3.85
CA VAL A 37 -4.51 -10.74 -4.36
C VAL A 37 -3.10 -11.04 -3.86
N LEU A 38 -2.94 -11.37 -2.58
CA LEU A 38 -1.62 -11.74 -2.03
C LEU A 38 -1.03 -12.95 -2.77
N LEU A 39 -1.79 -14.03 -2.90
CA LEU A 39 -1.37 -15.24 -3.62
C LEU A 39 -1.07 -14.93 -5.09
N SER A 40 -1.87 -14.07 -5.74
CA SER A 40 -1.60 -13.66 -7.12
C SER A 40 -0.26 -12.91 -7.24
N PHE A 41 0.08 -12.07 -6.26
CA PHE A 41 1.34 -11.33 -6.25
C PHE A 41 2.52 -12.24 -5.97
N GLU A 42 2.42 -13.16 -5.01
CA GLU A 42 3.44 -14.16 -4.71
C GLU A 42 3.78 -15.04 -5.92
N ASN A 43 2.78 -15.39 -6.74
CA ASN A 43 2.99 -16.14 -7.98
C ASN A 43 3.62 -15.33 -9.12
N LYS A 44 3.41 -14.00 -9.14
CA LYS A 44 3.80 -13.12 -10.27
C LYS A 44 5.11 -12.38 -10.05
N PHE A 45 5.51 -12.17 -8.80
CA PHE A 45 6.63 -11.33 -8.43
C PHE A 45 7.55 -12.04 -7.45
N PRO A 46 8.88 -11.84 -7.55
CA PRO A 46 9.83 -12.42 -6.62
C PRO A 46 9.77 -11.71 -5.26
N ASN A 47 10.22 -12.40 -4.21
CA ASN A 47 10.49 -11.81 -2.89
C ASN A 47 9.29 -11.06 -2.28
N VAL A 48 8.06 -11.50 -2.56
CA VAL A 48 6.85 -10.97 -1.94
C VAL A 48 6.79 -11.42 -0.48
N ILE A 49 6.49 -10.47 0.41
CA ILE A 49 6.27 -10.71 1.83
C ILE A 49 5.01 -9.95 2.27
N SER A 50 4.36 -10.47 3.30
CA SER A 50 3.24 -9.83 3.99
C SER A 50 3.26 -10.22 5.46
N ILE A 51 2.52 -9.50 6.31
CA ILE A 51 2.29 -9.97 7.67
C ILE A 51 1.32 -11.16 7.64
N SER A 52 1.54 -12.14 8.52
CA SER A 52 0.52 -13.16 8.77
C SER A 52 -0.65 -12.48 9.47
N LYS A 53 -1.83 -12.57 8.85
CA LYS A 53 -3.05 -11.94 9.36
C LYS A 53 -4.29 -12.70 8.91
N TRP A 54 -5.39 -12.42 9.57
CA TRP A 54 -6.68 -13.03 9.26
C TRP A 54 -7.20 -12.56 7.89
N PHE A 55 -7.83 -13.45 7.14
CA PHE A 55 -8.55 -13.16 5.90
C PHE A 55 -10.01 -13.61 6.01
N SER A 56 -10.94 -12.78 5.53
CA SER A 56 -12.36 -13.13 5.47
C SER A 56 -12.59 -14.28 4.49
N ALA A 57 -13.34 -15.29 4.92
CA ALA A 57 -13.69 -16.43 4.08
C ALA A 57 -14.63 -16.04 2.93
N SER A 58 -15.45 -15.01 3.12
CA SER A 58 -16.36 -14.50 2.09
C SER A 58 -15.72 -13.47 1.14
N GLY A 59 -14.45 -13.11 1.36
CA GLY A 59 -13.76 -12.06 0.61
C GLY A 59 -14.30 -10.65 0.88
N GLN A 60 -15.11 -10.47 1.93
CA GLN A 60 -15.54 -9.16 2.41
C GLN A 60 -14.35 -8.39 2.98
N ARG A 61 -14.47 -7.06 3.02
CA ARG A 61 -13.38 -6.20 3.51
C ARG A 61 -13.08 -6.50 4.97
N LEU A 62 -11.81 -6.77 5.26
CA LEU A 62 -11.32 -7.10 6.60
C LEU A 62 -11.83 -6.17 7.69
N HIS A 63 -11.72 -4.86 7.46
CA HIS A 63 -12.01 -3.85 8.49
C HIS A 63 -13.50 -3.44 8.54
N GLN A 64 -14.37 -4.09 7.77
CA GLN A 64 -15.81 -3.81 7.73
C GLN A 64 -16.64 -5.09 7.87
N ASN A 65 -16.05 -6.15 8.43
CA ASN A 65 -16.68 -7.46 8.56
C ASN A 65 -16.69 -8.00 10.01
N PRO A 66 -17.39 -7.32 10.95
CA PRO A 66 -17.47 -7.76 12.33
C PRO A 66 -18.25 -9.06 12.53
N GLN A 67 -19.00 -9.51 11.53
CA GLN A 67 -19.75 -10.75 11.58
C GLN A 67 -18.84 -11.98 11.48
N GLU A 68 -17.75 -11.90 10.69
CA GLU A 68 -16.80 -12.99 10.52
C GLU A 68 -15.51 -12.80 11.33
N CYS A 69 -15.16 -11.56 11.68
CA CYS A 69 -13.94 -11.26 12.42
C CYS A 69 -14.13 -11.53 13.91
N GLN A 70 -13.47 -12.57 14.41
CA GLN A 70 -13.56 -12.98 15.82
C GLN A 70 -12.86 -11.99 16.79
N ASP A 71 -11.79 -11.33 16.33
CA ASP A 71 -11.02 -10.37 17.12
C ASP A 71 -10.81 -9.05 16.35
N LEU A 72 -11.67 -8.08 16.63
CA LEU A 72 -11.63 -6.76 16.00
C LEU A 72 -10.44 -5.91 16.44
N VAL A 73 -9.93 -6.14 17.65
CA VAL A 73 -8.78 -5.39 18.17
C VAL A 73 -7.53 -5.85 17.45
N GLN A 74 -7.33 -7.17 17.35
CA GLN A 74 -6.21 -7.74 16.62
C GLN A 74 -6.22 -7.36 15.14
N ASN A 75 -7.39 -7.36 14.48
CA ASN A 75 -7.53 -6.88 13.10
C ASN A 75 -7.15 -5.38 12.95
N GLY A 76 -7.48 -4.56 13.95
CA GLY A 76 -7.04 -3.16 14.01
C GLY A 76 -5.52 -3.02 14.17
N ILE A 77 -4.92 -3.85 15.02
CA ILE A 77 -3.45 -3.91 15.21
C ILE A 77 -2.77 -4.30 13.89
N GLU A 78 -3.26 -5.34 13.21
CA GLU A 78 -2.74 -5.79 11.91
C GLU A 78 -2.84 -4.70 10.85
N ALA A 79 -3.94 -3.95 10.82
CA ALA A 79 -4.11 -2.81 9.92
C ALA A 79 -3.06 -1.71 10.20
N LEU A 80 -2.79 -1.41 11.47
CA LEU A 80 -1.76 -0.44 11.85
C LEU A 80 -0.37 -0.96 11.51
N MET A 81 -0.08 -2.24 11.73
CA MET A 81 1.19 -2.85 11.34
C MET A 81 1.44 -2.70 9.84
N ASP A 82 0.46 -3.04 9.00
CA ASP A 82 0.54 -2.82 7.55
C ASP A 82 0.82 -1.36 7.20
N LEU A 83 0.12 -0.42 7.85
CA LEU A 83 0.30 1.01 7.62
C LEU A 83 1.74 1.47 7.88
N TYR A 84 2.29 1.10 9.04
CA TYR A 84 3.64 1.49 9.43
C TYR A 84 4.71 0.76 8.63
N LEU A 85 4.50 -0.49 8.24
CA LEU A 85 5.41 -1.23 7.36
C LEU A 85 5.43 -0.64 5.95
N LEU A 86 4.28 -0.22 5.40
CA LEU A 86 4.22 0.52 4.15
C LEU A 86 5.00 1.84 4.23
N ALA A 87 4.88 2.56 5.35
CA ALA A 87 5.59 3.82 5.57
C ALA A 87 7.11 3.63 5.70
N ALA A 88 7.57 2.45 6.14
CA ALA A 88 8.99 2.15 6.30
C ALA A 88 9.69 1.77 4.99
N CYS A 89 8.96 1.53 3.89
CA CYS A 89 9.54 1.14 2.61
C CYS A 89 10.38 2.24 1.94
N ASP A 90 11.38 1.86 1.14
CA ASP A 90 12.14 2.81 0.30
C ASP A 90 11.32 3.32 -0.90
N SER A 91 10.33 2.54 -1.33
CA SER A 91 9.43 2.87 -2.43
C SER A 91 8.02 2.40 -2.12
N LEU A 92 7.05 3.28 -2.37
CA LEU A 92 5.63 3.01 -2.10
C LEU A 92 4.83 3.16 -3.38
N ILE A 93 4.13 2.09 -3.77
CA ILE A 93 3.11 2.13 -4.83
C ILE A 93 1.75 2.16 -4.14
N PHE A 94 0.98 3.21 -4.39
CA PHE A 94 -0.28 3.43 -3.67
C PHE A 94 -1.31 4.15 -4.53
N ALA A 95 -2.54 4.24 -4.01
CA ALA A 95 -3.63 4.96 -4.62
C ALA A 95 -4.08 6.07 -3.67
N SER A 96 -3.85 7.34 -4.01
CA SER A 96 -4.14 8.46 -3.11
C SER A 96 -5.62 8.62 -2.74
N ARG A 97 -6.55 7.97 -3.47
CA ARG A 97 -7.96 7.86 -3.07
C ARG A 97 -8.19 6.98 -1.83
N SER A 98 -7.24 6.13 -1.46
CA SER A 98 -7.30 5.30 -0.25
C SER A 98 -6.68 6.09 0.89
N SER A 99 -7.47 6.44 1.92
CA SER A 99 -6.95 7.15 3.09
C SER A 99 -5.83 6.37 3.77
N PHE A 100 -5.92 5.04 3.80
CA PHE A 100 -4.92 4.15 4.39
C PHE A 100 -3.55 4.31 3.73
N SER A 101 -3.47 4.13 2.41
CA SER A 101 -2.18 4.20 1.71
C SER A 101 -1.74 5.62 1.40
N PHE A 102 -2.66 6.59 1.36
CA PHE A 102 -2.31 8.00 1.41
C PHE A 102 -1.63 8.37 2.74
N LEU A 103 -2.19 7.93 3.87
CA LEU A 103 -1.55 8.15 5.17
C LEU A 103 -0.17 7.48 5.24
N ALA A 104 -0.02 6.25 4.74
CA ALA A 104 1.29 5.60 4.64
C ALA A 104 2.31 6.47 3.88
N SER A 105 1.89 7.08 2.75
CA SER A 105 2.77 7.96 1.95
C SER A 105 3.21 9.22 2.69
N LEU A 106 2.37 9.76 3.58
CA LEU A 106 2.69 10.92 4.40
C LEU A 106 3.60 10.57 5.59
N LEU A 107 3.50 9.33 6.08
CA LEU A 107 4.28 8.84 7.21
C LEU A 107 5.66 8.29 6.82
N MET A 108 6.00 8.28 5.52
CA MET A 108 7.28 7.74 5.06
C MET A 108 8.45 8.51 5.67
N THR A 109 9.38 7.78 6.29
CA THR A 109 10.48 8.37 7.07
C THR A 109 11.80 8.41 6.32
N ASN A 110 12.01 7.55 5.32
CA ASN A 110 13.22 7.59 4.50
C ASN A 110 13.23 8.89 3.67
N PRO A 111 14.24 9.78 3.80
CA PRO A 111 14.27 11.06 3.09
C PRO A 111 14.38 10.90 1.57
N ASN A 112 14.88 9.76 1.09
CA ASN A 112 15.04 9.44 -0.33
C ASN A 112 13.95 8.50 -0.86
N HIS A 113 12.83 8.36 -0.12
CA HIS A 113 11.75 7.48 -0.53
C HIS A 113 11.15 7.91 -1.88
N ARG A 114 10.58 6.94 -2.60
CA ARG A 114 9.87 7.20 -3.87
C ARG A 114 8.41 6.81 -3.77
N CYS A 115 7.54 7.77 -4.03
CA CYS A 115 6.10 7.58 -4.04
C CYS A 115 5.56 7.47 -5.46
N TYR A 116 4.86 6.38 -5.76
CA TYR A 116 4.23 6.09 -7.04
C TYR A 116 2.71 6.06 -6.86
N ASP A 117 2.08 7.24 -6.94
CA ASP A 117 0.62 7.36 -6.89
C ASP A 117 0.02 6.90 -8.23
N ILE A 118 -0.69 5.76 -8.21
CA ILE A 118 -1.39 5.27 -9.40
C ILE A 118 -2.54 6.20 -9.81
N ASP A 119 -2.93 7.15 -8.97
CA ASP A 119 -3.95 8.17 -9.25
C ASP A 119 -3.35 9.53 -9.65
N ARG A 120 -2.10 9.56 -10.13
CA ARG A 120 -1.33 10.78 -10.48
C ARG A 120 -2.11 11.93 -11.16
N ASN A 121 -3.08 11.61 -12.02
CA ASN A 121 -3.87 12.59 -12.78
C ASN A 121 -4.95 13.28 -11.93
N LYS A 122 -5.35 12.68 -10.81
CA LYS A 122 -6.32 13.20 -9.83
C LYS A 122 -5.77 13.03 -8.41
N SER A 123 -4.46 13.17 -8.24
CA SER A 123 -3.78 12.87 -6.98
C SER A 123 -4.33 13.74 -5.85
N LEU A 124 -4.87 13.11 -4.81
CA LEU A 124 -5.33 13.83 -3.62
C LEU A 124 -4.15 14.52 -2.91
N ILE A 125 -2.95 13.92 -2.98
CA ILE A 125 -1.71 14.49 -2.43
C ILE A 125 -1.49 15.90 -2.99
N LYS A 126 -1.44 16.01 -4.32
CA LYS A 126 -1.21 17.29 -4.99
C LYS A 126 -2.27 18.32 -4.62
N GLN A 127 -3.52 17.90 -4.47
CA GLN A 127 -4.60 18.81 -4.08
C GLN A 127 -4.42 19.33 -2.65
N VAL A 128 -4.05 18.44 -1.71
CA VAL A 128 -3.80 18.81 -0.32
C VAL A 128 -2.55 19.68 -0.20
N GLU A 129 -1.44 19.34 -0.86
CA GLU A 129 -0.22 20.15 -0.90
C GLU A 129 -0.47 21.55 -1.45
N LEU A 130 -1.21 21.67 -2.56
CA LEU A 130 -1.58 22.96 -3.14
C LEU A 130 -2.44 23.78 -2.17
N LYS A 131 -3.35 23.14 -1.44
CA LYS A 131 -4.20 23.80 -0.44
C LYS A 131 -3.38 24.25 0.77
N LEU A 132 -2.46 23.43 1.26
CA LEU A 132 -1.56 23.76 2.37
C LEU A 132 -0.62 24.90 2.00
N LYS A 133 -0.03 24.89 0.79
CA LYS A 133 0.80 26.01 0.28
C LYS A 133 0.03 27.34 0.27
N ARG A 134 -1.19 27.33 -0.26
CA ARG A 134 -2.10 28.49 -0.23
C ARG A 134 -2.42 28.98 1.18
N ILE A 135 -2.61 28.08 2.14
CA ILE A 135 -2.90 28.44 3.54
C ILE A 135 -1.65 29.00 4.24
N LEU A 136 -0.47 28.43 3.96
CA LEU A 136 0.79 28.79 4.59
C LEU A 136 1.49 30.00 3.93
N GLY A 137 0.86 30.64 2.95
CA GLY A 137 1.39 31.85 2.29
C GLY A 137 2.70 31.62 1.53
N ARG A 138 2.94 30.40 1.02
CA ARG A 138 4.06 30.06 0.13
C ARG A 138 3.57 29.67 -1.25
#